data_AF-A0A2E8Y900-F1
#
_entry.id   AF-A0A2E8Y900-F1
#
_cell.length_a   1.000
_cell.length_b   1.000
_cell.length_c   1.000
_cell.angle_alpha   90.00
_cell.angle_beta   90.00
_cell.angle_gamma   90.00
#
_symmetry.space_group_name_H-M   'P 1'
#
loop_
_entity.id
_entity.type
_entity.pdbx_description
1 polymer ?
#
loop_
_entity_poly.entity_id
_entity_poly.type
_entity_poly.pdbx_seq_one_letter_code
_entity_poly.pdbx_strand_id
1 'polypeptide(L)'
;MSEVNENTQAQAFLNWARSAAISLSIPAEDYDYNDLSFLPDLIADKRVIAIGESAHYLHEWNRWRARVFKYLALHHGFSVFVLESGLVEGRRIHDYVAGRDVAWEDVVASITNAWGVWSELNDLIRWMHEWNQDPDRSRELRFYCMDGTGNWYHAEHAYSAVYGYLREVDTALADQLESDLSEAVHSINFDTRHEVEADQWRILIGSASLVVSAIQQARLAYMATTGSENYQWALRSAEVLRDVLLDLAQTELDFEIGLRQFWNVRDVSMAQSVRWIREREGFDAGVVIGAHNTHLQHHPVRVQRATSMGSYYSAQYGGDDLLFIGTASERSVKGDDPRPDCNQAVYAQVGPDCYFLDMRTAPTAGPVAQWLSVERPDRSNLRYQPVCAGAAWDCLIFHRTLRIGDVELPGYLQAKSARLSAEQLDAVIGRYEILGFLAALNTLDIYRRDDALVSNGRDDTSGELFPPFECDIWLGEDGKFRWHNWPAVIEFHTGERAGEVTIDMPGMGIYHGRRIGEPHIE
;
A
#
# COMPACT_ATOMS: atom_id res chain seq x y z
N MET A 1 -11.71 17.49 36.11
CA MET A 1 -10.85 18.58 35.59
C MET A 1 -10.24 18.25 34.22
N SER A 2 -9.90 16.98 33.94
CA SER A 2 -9.38 16.53 32.64
C SER A 2 -10.42 16.63 31.50
N GLU A 3 -11.63 16.08 31.66
CA GLU A 3 -12.66 16.07 30.59
C GLU A 3 -13.14 17.47 30.19
N VAL A 4 -13.31 18.39 31.15
CA VAL A 4 -13.72 19.77 30.87
C VAL A 4 -12.64 20.53 30.09
N ASN A 5 -11.36 20.23 30.37
CA ASN A 5 -10.23 20.82 29.66
C ASN A 5 -10.12 20.27 28.23
N GLU A 6 -10.34 18.96 28.05
CA GLU A 6 -10.33 18.32 26.74
C GLU A 6 -11.46 18.81 25.83
N ASN A 7 -12.69 18.96 26.36
CA ASN A 7 -13.80 19.55 25.61
C ASN A 7 -13.52 21.01 25.21
N THR A 8 -12.84 21.77 26.07
CA THR A 8 -12.45 23.16 25.76
C THR A 8 -11.41 23.22 24.65
N GLN A 9 -10.42 22.32 24.67
CA GLN A 9 -9.39 22.20 23.64
C GLN A 9 -9.97 21.75 22.30
N ALA A 10 -10.85 20.74 22.29
CA ALA A 10 -11.54 20.27 21.10
C ALA A 10 -12.40 21.37 20.46
N GLN A 11 -13.15 22.13 21.27
CA GLN A 11 -13.95 23.25 20.75
C GLN A 11 -13.07 24.36 20.15
N ALA A 12 -11.92 24.65 20.76
CA ALA A 12 -10.97 25.62 20.22
C ALA A 12 -10.38 25.14 18.88
N PHE A 13 -9.99 23.86 18.79
CA PHE A 13 -9.56 23.26 17.52
C PHE A 13 -10.65 23.37 16.46
N LEU A 14 -11.90 22.99 16.78
CA LEU A 14 -13.03 23.07 15.84
C LEU A 14 -13.27 24.47 15.31
N ASN A 15 -13.19 25.49 16.18
CA ASN A 15 -13.37 26.88 15.76
C ASN A 15 -12.29 27.33 14.78
N TRP A 16 -11.03 26.96 15.04
CA TRP A 16 -9.93 27.25 14.12
C TRP A 16 -10.07 26.46 12.81
N ALA A 17 -10.32 25.16 12.90
CA ALA A 17 -10.44 24.27 11.74
C ALA A 17 -11.58 24.72 10.81
N ARG A 18 -12.72 25.15 11.35
CA ARG A 18 -13.84 25.72 10.57
C ARG A 18 -13.45 26.94 9.75
N SER A 19 -12.55 27.78 10.26
CA SER A 19 -12.06 28.96 9.53
C SER A 19 -10.93 28.65 8.55
N ALA A 20 -10.17 27.58 8.80
CA ALA A 20 -8.98 27.20 8.04
C ALA A 20 -9.28 26.15 6.94
N ALA A 21 -10.36 25.39 7.08
CA ALA A 21 -10.72 24.32 6.17
C ALA A 21 -11.06 24.86 4.78
N ILE A 22 -10.44 24.25 3.77
CA ILE A 22 -10.76 24.47 2.36
C ILE A 22 -11.73 23.37 1.98
N SER A 23 -12.99 23.72 1.68
CA SER A 23 -13.98 22.76 1.22
C SER A 23 -13.54 22.18 -0.12
N LEU A 24 -13.57 20.85 -0.23
CA LEU A 24 -13.23 20.13 -1.44
C LEU A 24 -14.41 19.28 -1.91
N SER A 25 -14.33 18.85 -3.16
CA SER A 25 -15.17 17.80 -3.72
C SER A 25 -14.33 17.02 -4.73
N ILE A 26 -14.37 15.70 -4.70
CA ILE A 26 -13.77 14.90 -5.77
C ILE A 26 -14.76 14.88 -6.94
N PRO A 27 -14.41 15.45 -8.11
CA PRO A 27 -15.26 15.31 -9.28
C PRO A 27 -15.16 13.88 -9.84
N ALA A 28 -16.25 13.41 -10.44
CA ALA A 28 -16.30 12.10 -11.09
C ALA A 28 -15.25 11.99 -12.21
N GLU A 29 -15.05 13.07 -12.97
CA GLU A 29 -14.05 13.17 -14.04
C GLU A 29 -13.18 14.43 -13.86
N ASP A 30 -11.96 14.40 -14.39
CA ASP A 30 -10.99 15.49 -14.26
C ASP A 30 -11.19 16.58 -15.34
N TYR A 31 -12.36 17.25 -15.36
CA TYR A 31 -12.68 18.28 -16.36
C TYR A 31 -11.84 19.56 -16.24
N ASP A 32 -11.53 19.97 -15.01
CA ASP A 32 -10.60 21.05 -14.67
C ASP A 32 -9.90 20.75 -13.34
N TYR A 33 -9.10 21.69 -12.82
CA TYR A 33 -8.42 21.58 -11.52
C TYR A 33 -8.55 22.87 -10.67
N ASN A 34 -9.65 23.61 -10.84
CA ASN A 34 -9.85 24.89 -10.15
C ASN A 34 -9.95 24.72 -8.61
N ASP A 35 -10.50 23.60 -8.17
CA ASP A 35 -10.57 23.16 -6.77
C ASP A 35 -9.18 22.98 -6.14
N LEU A 36 -8.15 22.68 -6.93
CA LEU A 36 -6.76 22.51 -6.49
C LEU A 36 -5.90 23.77 -6.61
N SER A 37 -6.50 24.91 -6.94
CA SER A 37 -5.78 26.19 -7.13
C SER A 37 -5.05 26.71 -5.88
N PHE A 38 -5.35 26.18 -4.69
CA PHE A 38 -4.66 26.50 -3.44
C PHE A 38 -3.33 25.74 -3.26
N LEU A 39 -3.14 24.61 -3.95
CA LEU A 39 -1.95 23.76 -3.80
C LEU A 39 -0.61 24.46 -4.11
N PRO A 40 -0.49 25.38 -5.09
CA PRO A 40 0.81 26.00 -5.40
C PRO A 40 1.37 26.80 -4.24
N ASP A 41 0.53 27.58 -3.56
CA ASP A 41 0.92 28.36 -2.38
C ASP A 41 1.22 27.45 -1.19
N LEU A 42 0.47 26.35 -1.03
CA LEU A 42 0.67 25.34 0.01
C LEU A 42 2.01 24.62 -0.12
N ILE A 43 2.32 24.20 -1.35
CA ILE A 43 3.50 23.40 -1.72
C ILE A 43 4.74 24.28 -1.75
N ALA A 44 4.65 25.52 -2.24
CA ALA A 44 5.75 26.46 -2.33
C ALA A 44 7.02 25.82 -2.96
N ASP A 45 8.04 25.54 -2.15
CA ASP A 45 9.33 24.96 -2.56
C ASP A 45 9.42 23.44 -2.37
N LYS A 46 8.37 22.79 -1.86
CA LYS A 46 8.35 21.34 -1.61
C LYS A 46 8.42 20.58 -2.93
N ARG A 47 9.27 19.55 -2.95
CA ARG A 47 9.50 18.68 -4.11
C ARG A 47 8.98 17.28 -3.91
N VAL A 48 8.58 16.90 -2.70
CA VAL A 48 7.94 15.62 -2.44
C VAL A 48 6.62 15.85 -1.73
N ILE A 49 5.53 15.42 -2.34
CA ILE A 49 4.18 15.46 -1.76
C ILE A 49 3.75 14.03 -1.48
N ALA A 50 3.74 13.65 -0.21
CA ALA A 50 3.36 12.32 0.23
C ALA A 50 1.90 12.33 0.70
N ILE A 51 1.05 11.52 0.06
CA ILE A 51 -0.39 11.47 0.28
C ILE A 51 -0.76 10.09 0.83
N GLY A 52 -1.24 10.13 2.07
CA GLY A 52 -1.70 8.98 2.84
C GLY A 52 -2.94 8.28 2.28
N GLU A 53 -3.25 7.13 2.87
CA GLU A 53 -4.59 6.56 2.92
C GLU A 53 -4.86 6.04 4.34
N SER A 54 -6.08 6.26 4.83
CA SER A 54 -6.49 5.79 6.16
C SER A 54 -6.91 4.33 6.16
N ALA A 55 -7.23 3.80 4.99
CA ALA A 55 -7.45 2.39 4.74
C ALA A 55 -7.16 2.07 3.26
N HIS A 56 -6.79 0.83 2.97
CA HIS A 56 -6.55 0.37 1.61
C HIS A 56 -7.85 0.29 0.78
N TYR A 57 -7.68 0.29 -0.54
CA TYR A 57 -8.72 -0.05 -1.53
C TYR A 57 -9.88 0.94 -1.68
N LEU A 58 -9.67 2.19 -1.26
CA LEU A 58 -10.70 3.23 -1.28
C LEU A 58 -10.57 4.12 -2.51
N HIS A 59 -11.72 4.38 -3.13
CA HIS A 59 -11.85 5.24 -4.32
C HIS A 59 -11.22 6.62 -4.09
N GLU A 60 -11.56 7.25 -2.97
CA GLU A 60 -11.22 8.65 -2.71
C GLU A 60 -9.72 8.88 -2.59
N TRP A 61 -8.98 7.96 -1.96
CA TRP A 61 -7.54 8.11 -1.75
C TRP A 61 -6.76 7.91 -3.05
N ASN A 62 -7.13 6.92 -3.86
CA ASN A 62 -6.53 6.72 -5.17
C ASN A 62 -6.87 7.87 -6.12
N ARG A 63 -8.12 8.36 -6.13
CA ARG A 63 -8.49 9.55 -6.91
C ARG A 63 -7.72 10.79 -6.48
N TRP A 64 -7.56 11.05 -5.17
CA TRP A 64 -6.80 12.20 -4.71
C TRP A 64 -5.34 12.14 -5.15
N ARG A 65 -4.67 10.99 -4.97
CA ARG A 65 -3.29 10.78 -5.42
C ARG A 65 -3.13 11.04 -6.92
N ALA A 66 -4.01 10.44 -7.74
CA ALA A 66 -3.98 10.62 -9.19
C ALA A 66 -4.27 12.07 -9.61
N ARG A 67 -5.31 12.68 -9.04
CA ARG A 67 -5.76 14.04 -9.40
C ARG A 67 -4.73 15.09 -9.01
N VAL A 68 -4.17 15.00 -7.80
CA VAL A 68 -3.10 15.89 -7.33
C VAL A 68 -1.86 15.73 -8.20
N PHE A 69 -1.45 14.49 -8.51
CA PHE A 69 -0.30 14.28 -9.40
C PHE A 69 -0.52 14.87 -10.79
N LYS A 70 -1.67 14.60 -11.44
CA LYS A 70 -2.00 15.16 -12.76
C LYS A 70 -1.95 16.68 -12.75
N TYR A 71 -2.55 17.33 -11.75
CA TYR A 71 -2.51 18.79 -11.60
C TYR A 71 -1.08 19.32 -11.47
N LEU A 72 -0.26 18.72 -10.59
CA LEU A 72 1.12 19.14 -10.38
C LEU A 72 2.02 18.84 -11.59
N ALA A 73 1.72 17.79 -12.35
CA ALA A 73 2.42 17.46 -13.58
C ALA A 73 2.11 18.44 -14.72
N LEU A 74 0.84 18.83 -14.85
CA LEU A 74 0.36 19.79 -15.83
C LEU A 74 0.88 21.21 -15.58
N HIS A 75 0.97 21.64 -14.32
CA HIS A 75 1.13 23.05 -13.99
C HIS A 75 2.37 23.41 -13.15
N HIS A 76 2.97 22.44 -12.42
CA HIS A 76 3.93 22.74 -11.34
C HIS A 76 5.24 21.96 -11.41
N GLY A 77 5.51 21.31 -12.53
CA GLY A 77 6.80 20.66 -12.70
C GLY A 77 7.00 19.40 -11.84
N PHE A 78 5.94 18.64 -11.53
CA PHE A 78 6.06 17.28 -10.95
C PHE A 78 6.08 16.19 -12.04
N SER A 79 7.03 15.27 -12.00
CA SER A 79 7.18 14.24 -13.06
C SER A 79 7.22 12.82 -12.54
N VAL A 80 7.29 12.63 -11.22
CA VAL A 80 7.49 11.31 -10.63
C VAL A 80 6.29 10.95 -9.77
N PHE A 81 5.70 9.79 -10.02
CA PHE A 81 4.70 9.18 -9.16
C PHE A 81 5.29 7.92 -8.53
N VAL A 82 5.13 7.76 -7.22
CA VAL A 82 5.66 6.64 -6.45
C VAL A 82 4.53 5.98 -5.68
N LEU A 83 4.42 4.66 -5.78
CA LEU A 83 3.38 3.86 -5.12
C LEU A 83 3.99 2.90 -4.09
N GLU A 84 3.31 2.69 -2.96
CA GLU A 84 3.60 1.61 -2.00
C GLU A 84 3.25 0.23 -2.59
N SER A 85 4.07 -0.20 -3.54
CA SER A 85 4.02 -1.50 -4.19
C SER A 85 5.44 -2.01 -4.41
N GLY A 86 5.63 -3.27 -4.78
CA GLY A 86 6.95 -3.88 -4.98
C GLY A 86 7.81 -3.13 -6.00
N LEU A 87 8.99 -2.67 -5.57
CA LEU A 87 9.91 -1.92 -6.43
C LEU A 87 10.37 -2.75 -7.62
N VAL A 88 10.75 -4.00 -7.40
CA VAL A 88 11.38 -4.86 -8.41
C VAL A 88 10.40 -5.15 -9.56
N GLU A 89 9.17 -5.51 -9.22
CA GLU A 89 8.06 -5.74 -10.14
C GLU A 89 7.65 -4.42 -10.82
N GLY A 90 7.66 -3.33 -10.05
CA GLY A 90 7.38 -1.97 -10.51
C GLY A 90 8.25 -1.49 -11.67
N ARG A 91 9.38 -2.15 -11.95
CA ARG A 91 10.16 -1.92 -13.17
C ARG A 91 9.32 -2.09 -14.44
N ARG A 92 8.39 -3.05 -14.48
CA ARG A 92 7.52 -3.27 -15.64
C ARG A 92 6.57 -2.08 -15.87
N ILE A 93 6.03 -1.52 -14.78
CA ILE A 93 5.17 -0.33 -14.84
C ILE A 93 5.99 0.89 -15.29
N HIS A 94 7.20 1.05 -14.75
CA HIS A 94 8.14 2.09 -15.14
C HIS A 94 8.42 2.05 -16.66
N ASP A 95 8.70 0.85 -17.18
CA ASP A 95 8.99 0.62 -18.58
C ASP A 95 7.76 0.85 -19.48
N TYR A 96 6.59 0.37 -19.06
CA TYR A 96 5.33 0.66 -19.75
C TYR A 96 5.09 2.16 -19.86
N VAL A 97 5.17 2.90 -18.75
CA VAL A 97 4.98 4.35 -18.75
C VAL A 97 6.02 5.05 -19.63
N ALA A 98 7.25 4.56 -19.69
CA ALA A 98 8.29 5.08 -20.59
C ALA A 98 8.07 4.73 -22.08
N GLY A 99 6.99 4.04 -22.44
CA GLY A 99 6.66 3.69 -23.82
C GLY A 99 7.34 2.43 -24.34
N ARG A 100 7.91 1.59 -23.45
CA ARG A 100 8.45 0.29 -23.85
C ARG A 100 7.31 -0.70 -24.11
N ASP A 101 7.60 -1.71 -24.92
CA ASP A 101 6.66 -2.78 -25.26
C ASP A 101 6.46 -3.73 -24.07
N VAL A 102 5.45 -3.44 -23.25
CA VAL A 102 5.02 -4.23 -22.09
C VAL A 102 3.51 -4.41 -22.20
N ALA A 103 3.03 -5.65 -22.16
CA ALA A 103 1.60 -5.94 -22.22
C ALA A 103 0.90 -5.39 -20.97
N TRP A 104 -0.32 -4.88 -21.14
CA TRP A 104 -1.10 -4.30 -20.03
C TRP A 104 -1.35 -5.33 -18.92
N GLU A 105 -1.55 -6.59 -19.29
CA GLU A 105 -1.74 -7.72 -18.38
C GLU A 105 -0.54 -7.92 -17.45
N ASP A 106 0.68 -7.70 -17.96
CA ASP A 106 1.91 -7.78 -17.15
C ASP A 106 2.08 -6.55 -16.25
N VAL A 107 1.60 -5.39 -16.67
CA VAL A 107 1.62 -4.15 -15.88
C VAL A 107 0.74 -4.30 -14.65
N VAL A 108 -0.54 -4.65 -14.84
CA VAL A 108 -1.49 -4.78 -13.72
C VAL A 108 -1.09 -5.89 -12.75
N ALA A 109 -0.53 -6.99 -13.25
CA ALA A 109 -0.02 -8.08 -12.42
C ALA A 109 1.23 -7.70 -11.60
N SER A 110 1.96 -6.67 -12.02
CA SER A 110 3.17 -6.18 -11.33
C SER A 110 2.88 -5.21 -10.19
N ILE A 111 1.63 -4.75 -10.06
CA ILE A 111 1.20 -3.91 -8.94
C ILE A 111 0.81 -4.84 -7.80
N THR A 112 1.73 -5.00 -6.85
CA THR A 112 1.57 -5.84 -5.66
C THR A 112 0.47 -5.30 -4.72
N ASN A 113 0.18 -6.03 -3.62
CA ASN A 113 -0.95 -5.76 -2.72
C ASN A 113 -2.34 -5.79 -3.39
N ALA A 114 -2.44 -6.45 -4.55
CA ALA A 114 -3.63 -6.44 -5.42
C ALA A 114 -4.07 -5.03 -5.88
N TRP A 115 -3.20 -4.01 -5.84
CA TRP A 115 -3.60 -2.65 -6.21
C TRP A 115 -3.84 -2.48 -7.72
N GLY A 116 -3.35 -3.41 -8.55
CA GLY A 116 -3.54 -3.37 -10.01
C GLY A 116 -4.96 -3.61 -10.51
N VAL A 117 -5.90 -3.88 -9.60
CA VAL A 117 -7.32 -3.98 -9.96
C VAL A 117 -8.07 -2.65 -9.83
N TRP A 118 -7.48 -1.62 -9.23
CA TRP A 118 -8.17 -0.35 -9.00
C TRP A 118 -8.07 0.53 -10.25
N SER A 119 -9.23 0.81 -10.84
CA SER A 119 -9.34 1.59 -12.08
C SER A 119 -8.70 2.98 -11.96
N GLU A 120 -8.71 3.58 -10.76
CA GLU A 120 -8.14 4.90 -10.53
C GLU A 120 -6.61 4.92 -10.73
N LEU A 121 -5.93 3.85 -10.32
CA LEU A 121 -4.50 3.68 -10.54
C LEU A 121 -4.22 3.28 -11.99
N ASN A 122 -5.05 2.41 -12.56
CA ASN A 122 -4.93 1.99 -13.96
C ASN A 122 -5.07 3.17 -14.93
N ASP A 123 -6.06 4.04 -14.69
CA ASP A 123 -6.28 5.27 -15.45
C ASP A 123 -5.11 6.25 -15.30
N LEU A 124 -4.50 6.32 -14.12
CA LEU A 124 -3.29 7.13 -13.92
C LEU A 124 -2.12 6.58 -14.73
N ILE A 125 -1.87 5.27 -14.69
CA ILE A 125 -0.76 4.63 -15.41
C ILE A 125 -0.94 4.79 -16.92
N ARG A 126 -2.15 4.54 -17.44
CA ARG A 126 -2.48 4.76 -18.86
C ARG A 126 -2.31 6.22 -19.25
N TRP A 127 -2.79 7.16 -18.44
CA TRP A 127 -2.59 8.60 -18.68
C TRP A 127 -1.11 9.01 -18.70
N MET A 128 -0.27 8.44 -17.82
CA MET A 128 1.18 8.71 -17.82
C MET A 128 1.86 8.13 -19.07
N HIS A 129 1.44 6.95 -19.52
CA HIS A 129 1.91 6.36 -20.77
C HIS A 129 1.53 7.24 -21.97
N GLU A 130 0.26 7.63 -22.08
CA GLU A 130 -0.23 8.52 -23.15
C GLU A 130 0.49 9.87 -23.16
N TRP A 131 0.73 10.46 -21.98
CA TRP A 131 1.52 11.68 -21.84
C TRP A 131 2.92 11.52 -22.46
N ASN A 132 3.59 10.41 -22.20
CA ASN A 132 4.95 10.18 -22.70
C ASN A 132 5.00 9.85 -24.21
N GLN A 133 3.87 9.47 -24.82
CA GLN A 133 3.78 9.28 -26.26
C GLN A 133 3.52 10.59 -27.03
N ASP A 134 3.09 11.65 -26.34
CA ASP A 134 2.82 12.95 -26.95
C ASP A 134 4.13 13.73 -27.15
N PRO A 135 4.58 13.95 -28.41
CA PRO A 135 5.85 14.62 -28.70
C PRO A 135 5.85 16.10 -28.33
N ASP A 136 4.68 16.70 -28.08
CA ASP A 136 4.57 18.10 -27.64
C ASP A 136 4.82 18.24 -26.11
N ARG A 137 4.93 17.13 -25.38
CA ARG A 137 5.28 17.13 -23.96
C ARG A 137 6.78 17.28 -23.78
N SER A 138 7.17 18.41 -23.18
CA SER A 138 8.57 18.74 -22.93
C SER A 138 9.24 17.92 -21.83
N ARG A 139 8.51 17.03 -21.16
CA ARG A 139 9.00 16.28 -20.01
C ARG A 139 8.31 14.93 -19.89
N GLU A 140 9.10 13.91 -19.67
CA GLU A 140 8.63 12.56 -19.41
C GLU A 140 8.18 12.39 -17.96
N LEU A 141 7.08 11.66 -17.78
CA LEU A 141 6.61 11.20 -16.48
C LEU A 141 7.23 9.84 -16.16
N ARG A 142 7.49 9.59 -14.88
CA ARG A 142 8.06 8.34 -14.37
C ARG A 142 7.16 7.76 -13.29
N PHE A 143 6.81 6.50 -13.46
CA PHE A 143 6.17 5.73 -12.41
C PHE A 143 7.21 4.85 -11.73
N TYR A 144 7.17 4.83 -10.41
CA TYR A 144 7.96 3.96 -9.57
C TYR A 144 7.07 3.31 -8.52
N CYS A 145 7.56 2.19 -8.03
CA CYS A 145 7.12 1.62 -6.77
C CYS A 145 8.25 1.81 -5.74
N MET A 146 7.98 1.69 -4.44
CA MET A 146 9.03 1.88 -3.41
C MET A 146 9.13 0.76 -2.38
N ASP A 147 8.13 -0.12 -2.31
CA ASP A 147 8.12 -1.26 -1.39
C ASP A 147 9.13 -2.33 -1.81
N GLY A 148 9.26 -3.40 -1.02
CA GLY A 148 10.19 -4.49 -1.27
C GLY A 148 9.89 -5.27 -2.57
N THR A 149 9.70 -6.58 -2.44
CA THR A 149 9.35 -7.46 -3.57
C THR A 149 8.50 -8.61 -3.05
N GLY A 150 7.67 -9.21 -3.90
CA GLY A 150 6.83 -10.36 -3.55
C GLY A 150 5.96 -10.11 -2.32
N ASN A 151 5.55 -8.86 -2.08
CA ASN A 151 4.88 -8.43 -0.83
C ASN A 151 5.60 -8.84 0.46
N TRP A 152 6.93 -8.86 0.43
CA TRP A 152 7.81 -9.38 1.50
C TRP A 152 7.57 -10.85 1.84
N TYR A 153 6.81 -11.56 1.02
CA TYR A 153 6.48 -12.95 1.22
C TYR A 153 7.59 -13.88 0.73
N HIS A 154 8.34 -13.49 -0.30
CA HIS A 154 9.44 -14.28 -0.86
C HIS A 154 10.44 -13.38 -1.61
N ALA A 155 11.64 -13.92 -1.87
CA ALA A 155 12.75 -13.19 -2.50
C ALA A 155 12.92 -13.47 -4.00
N GLU A 156 12.06 -14.31 -4.59
CA GLU A 156 12.23 -14.88 -5.94
C GLU A 156 12.28 -13.82 -7.06
N HIS A 157 11.45 -12.79 -6.98
CA HIS A 157 11.41 -11.72 -7.99
C HIS A 157 12.70 -10.88 -7.99
N ALA A 158 13.19 -10.49 -6.81
CA ALA A 158 14.48 -9.81 -6.69
C ALA A 158 15.65 -10.70 -7.13
N TYR A 159 15.66 -11.97 -6.72
CA TYR A 159 16.65 -12.94 -7.20
C TYR A 159 16.65 -13.04 -8.72
N SER A 160 15.48 -13.22 -9.34
CA SER A 160 15.34 -13.38 -10.80
C SER A 160 15.83 -12.14 -11.55
N ALA A 161 15.50 -10.94 -11.05
CA ALA A 161 15.96 -9.68 -11.63
C ALA A 161 17.49 -9.53 -11.57
N VAL A 162 18.10 -9.85 -10.42
CA VAL A 162 19.55 -9.77 -10.24
C VAL A 162 20.27 -10.85 -11.05
N TYR A 163 19.79 -12.09 -11.00
CA TYR A 163 20.35 -13.20 -11.77
C TYR A 163 20.32 -12.90 -13.26
N GLY A 164 19.16 -12.49 -13.80
CA GLY A 164 18.99 -12.15 -15.21
C GLY A 164 19.95 -11.06 -15.67
N TYR A 165 20.11 -10.00 -14.85
CA TYR A 165 21.09 -8.94 -15.11
C TYR A 165 22.54 -9.47 -15.10
N LEU A 166 22.91 -10.25 -14.10
CA LEU A 166 24.27 -10.80 -13.98
C LEU A 166 24.61 -11.77 -15.10
N ARG A 167 23.63 -12.53 -15.63
CA ARG A 167 23.86 -13.38 -16.82
C ARG A 167 24.35 -12.59 -18.03
N GLU A 168 23.99 -11.31 -18.14
CA GLU A 168 24.42 -10.44 -19.22
C GLU A 168 25.80 -9.81 -18.97
N VAL A 169 26.12 -9.44 -17.73
CA VAL A 169 27.31 -8.62 -17.41
C VAL A 169 28.45 -9.36 -16.70
N ASP A 170 28.15 -10.41 -15.94
CA ASP A 170 29.11 -11.21 -15.17
C ASP A 170 28.54 -12.61 -14.89
N THR A 171 28.79 -13.53 -15.83
CA THR A 171 28.32 -14.91 -15.72
C THR A 171 28.92 -15.65 -14.53
N ALA A 172 30.13 -15.30 -14.09
CA ALA A 172 30.75 -15.97 -12.95
C ALA A 172 30.05 -15.59 -11.64
N LEU A 173 29.71 -14.31 -11.46
CA LEU A 173 28.91 -13.88 -10.32
C LEU A 173 27.47 -14.41 -10.38
N ALA A 174 26.90 -14.54 -11.58
CA ALA A 174 25.59 -15.16 -11.75
C ALA A 174 25.58 -16.65 -11.34
N ASP A 175 26.60 -17.41 -11.76
CA ASP A 175 26.75 -18.83 -11.39
C ASP A 175 26.93 -18.98 -9.86
N GLN A 176 27.66 -18.05 -9.23
CA GLN A 176 27.80 -18.01 -7.76
C GLN A 176 26.47 -17.69 -7.07
N LEU A 177 25.74 -16.67 -7.55
CA LEU A 177 24.43 -16.30 -7.01
C LEU A 177 23.43 -17.48 -7.09
N GLU A 178 23.42 -18.19 -8.21
CA GLU A 178 22.58 -19.38 -8.40
C GLU A 178 22.96 -20.49 -7.44
N SER A 179 24.26 -20.78 -7.31
CA SER A 179 24.75 -21.79 -6.35
C SER A 179 24.42 -21.44 -4.90
N ASP A 180 24.43 -20.17 -4.53
CA ASP A 180 24.25 -19.74 -3.14
C ASP A 180 22.78 -19.59 -2.74
N LEU A 181 21.93 -19.08 -3.64
CA LEU A 181 20.59 -18.61 -3.29
C LEU A 181 19.45 -19.33 -4.02
N SER A 182 19.67 -19.99 -5.16
CA SER A 182 18.57 -20.48 -6.00
C SER A 182 17.60 -21.40 -5.24
N GLU A 183 18.09 -22.44 -4.58
CA GLU A 183 17.21 -23.36 -3.82
C GLU A 183 16.48 -22.63 -2.68
N ALA A 184 17.18 -21.73 -1.97
CA ALA A 184 16.65 -21.00 -0.84
C ALA A 184 15.52 -20.05 -1.23
N VAL A 185 15.65 -19.29 -2.32
CA VAL A 185 14.62 -18.30 -2.72
C VAL A 185 13.33 -18.95 -3.26
N HIS A 186 13.39 -20.19 -3.73
CA HIS A 186 12.21 -20.95 -4.17
C HIS A 186 11.52 -21.72 -3.04
N SER A 187 12.28 -22.14 -2.01
CA SER A 187 11.75 -22.96 -0.91
C SER A 187 11.36 -22.13 0.32
N ILE A 188 12.01 -21.00 0.54
CA ILE A 188 11.79 -20.13 1.68
C ILE A 188 10.84 -19.01 1.30
N ASN A 189 9.74 -18.92 2.03
CA ASN A 189 8.81 -17.82 2.00
C ASN A 189 8.48 -17.40 3.43
N PHE A 190 7.55 -16.45 3.56
CA PHE A 190 7.13 -15.96 4.85
C PHE A 190 6.68 -17.09 5.76
N ASP A 191 5.85 -18.02 5.28
CA ASP A 191 5.31 -19.08 6.11
C ASP A 191 6.37 -20.11 6.51
N THR A 192 7.31 -20.44 5.63
CA THR A 192 8.37 -21.43 5.89
C THR A 192 9.62 -20.83 6.55
N ARG A 193 9.68 -19.51 6.77
CA ARG A 193 10.87 -18.80 7.30
C ARG A 193 11.41 -19.38 8.62
N HIS A 194 10.52 -19.92 9.44
CA HIS A 194 10.81 -20.48 10.76
C HIS A 194 11.46 -21.87 10.71
N GLU A 195 11.45 -22.53 9.56
CA GLU A 195 12.09 -23.84 9.32
C GLU A 195 13.59 -23.70 9.02
N VAL A 196 14.07 -22.47 8.84
CA VAL A 196 15.43 -22.16 8.42
C VAL A 196 16.28 -21.80 9.63
N GLU A 197 17.39 -22.52 9.80
CA GLU A 197 18.32 -22.30 10.91
C GLU A 197 19.02 -20.92 10.83
N ALA A 198 19.29 -20.32 11.99
CA ALA A 198 19.90 -18.99 12.08
C ALA A 198 21.26 -18.86 11.35
N ASP A 199 22.06 -19.93 11.33
CA ASP A 199 23.34 -19.94 10.59
C ASP A 199 23.12 -19.95 9.08
N GLN A 200 22.08 -20.63 8.60
CA GLN A 200 21.71 -20.59 7.19
C GLN A 200 21.27 -19.19 6.78
N TRP A 201 20.47 -18.51 7.61
CA TRP A 201 20.10 -17.11 7.37
C TRP A 201 21.31 -16.18 7.27
N ARG A 202 22.30 -16.33 8.15
CA ARG A 202 23.55 -15.55 8.10
C ARG A 202 24.30 -15.76 6.79
N ILE A 203 24.34 -17.00 6.28
CA ILE A 203 24.95 -17.33 4.99
C ILE A 203 24.18 -16.64 3.85
N LEU A 204 22.86 -16.81 3.79
CA LEU A 204 22.02 -16.23 2.72
C LEU A 204 22.13 -14.70 2.66
N ILE A 205 22.02 -14.03 3.80
CA ILE A 205 22.17 -12.56 3.90
C ILE A 205 23.60 -12.12 3.53
N GLY A 206 24.61 -12.90 3.95
CA GLY A 206 26.01 -12.68 3.60
C GLY A 206 26.25 -12.77 2.09
N SER A 207 25.75 -13.82 1.44
CA SER A 207 25.85 -14.01 -0.02
C SER A 207 25.15 -12.88 -0.78
N ALA A 208 23.92 -12.50 -0.41
CA ALA A 208 23.25 -11.36 -1.03
C ALA A 208 24.04 -10.03 -0.85
N SER A 209 24.63 -9.82 0.33
CA SER A 209 25.46 -8.63 0.60
C SER A 209 26.76 -8.59 -0.21
N LEU A 210 27.37 -9.76 -0.45
CA LEU A 210 28.54 -9.89 -1.33
C LEU A 210 28.18 -9.56 -2.78
N VAL A 211 27.02 -10.00 -3.26
CA VAL A 211 26.52 -9.67 -4.61
C VAL A 211 26.31 -8.15 -4.77
N VAL A 212 25.68 -7.49 -3.80
CA VAL A 212 25.56 -6.01 -3.78
C VAL A 212 26.94 -5.36 -3.90
N SER A 213 27.90 -5.79 -3.08
CA SER A 213 29.26 -5.25 -3.06
C SER A 213 29.98 -5.46 -4.41
N ALA A 214 29.82 -6.63 -5.02
CA ALA A 214 30.41 -6.95 -6.31
C ALA A 214 29.83 -6.09 -7.44
N ILE A 215 28.50 -5.90 -7.48
CA ILE A 215 27.84 -4.99 -8.43
C ILE A 215 28.35 -3.56 -8.25
N GLN A 216 28.51 -3.10 -7.00
CA GLN A 216 29.05 -1.76 -6.73
C GLN A 216 30.50 -1.61 -7.20
N GLN A 217 31.37 -2.59 -6.96
CA GLN A 217 32.77 -2.55 -7.39
C GLN A 217 32.93 -2.57 -8.91
N ALA A 218 32.05 -3.29 -9.62
CA ALA A 218 32.08 -3.41 -11.07
C ALA A 218 31.32 -2.29 -11.81
N ARG A 219 30.84 -1.25 -11.11
CA ARG A 219 29.98 -0.17 -11.64
C ARG A 219 30.35 0.32 -13.03
N LEU A 220 31.60 0.70 -13.26
CA LEU A 220 32.03 1.28 -14.53
C LEU A 220 31.93 0.27 -15.69
N ALA A 221 32.31 -0.99 -15.44
CA ALA A 221 32.24 -2.05 -16.44
C ALA A 221 30.78 -2.41 -16.75
N TYR A 222 29.96 -2.54 -15.72
CA TYR A 222 28.55 -2.92 -15.84
C TYR A 222 27.72 -1.85 -16.55
N MET A 223 27.91 -0.57 -16.18
CA MET A 223 27.27 0.55 -16.88
C MET A 223 27.71 0.67 -18.35
N ALA A 224 28.94 0.25 -18.69
CA ALA A 224 29.41 0.26 -20.07
C ALA A 224 28.71 -0.81 -20.94
N THR A 225 28.28 -1.92 -20.33
CA THR A 225 27.58 -3.01 -21.02
C THR A 225 26.08 -2.70 -21.18
N THR A 226 25.39 -2.35 -20.10
CA THR A 226 23.91 -2.27 -20.07
C THR A 226 23.36 -0.86 -19.93
N GLY A 227 24.23 0.13 -19.73
CA GLY A 227 23.85 1.51 -19.46
C GLY A 227 23.58 1.81 -17.98
N SER A 228 23.49 3.10 -17.66
CA SER A 228 23.29 3.57 -16.26
C SER A 228 21.99 3.08 -15.64
N GLU A 229 20.92 3.04 -16.41
CA GLU A 229 19.59 2.70 -15.91
C GLU A 229 19.51 1.24 -15.46
N ASN A 230 19.90 0.30 -16.33
CA ASN A 230 19.85 -1.12 -16.00
C ASN A 230 20.78 -1.45 -14.83
N TYR A 231 21.96 -0.84 -14.78
CA TYR A 231 22.85 -0.94 -13.62
C TYR A 231 22.19 -0.47 -12.31
N GLN A 232 21.57 0.72 -12.31
CA GLN A 232 20.94 1.28 -11.10
C GLN A 232 19.79 0.42 -10.60
N TRP A 233 18.95 -0.09 -11.51
CA TRP A 233 17.88 -1.01 -11.17
C TRP A 233 18.40 -2.34 -10.63
N ALA A 234 19.39 -2.94 -11.28
CA ALA A 234 19.97 -4.20 -10.82
C ALA A 234 20.63 -4.08 -9.44
N LEU A 235 21.36 -2.99 -9.19
CA LEU A 235 21.93 -2.72 -7.88
C LEU A 235 20.83 -2.58 -6.81
N ARG A 236 19.77 -1.81 -7.10
CA ARG A 236 18.69 -1.63 -6.14
C ARG A 236 17.90 -2.92 -5.91
N SER A 237 17.68 -3.74 -6.94
CA SER A 237 17.09 -5.08 -6.78
C SER A 237 17.95 -6.01 -5.94
N ALA A 238 19.28 -5.93 -6.02
CA ALA A 238 20.19 -6.72 -5.17
C ALA A 238 20.15 -6.25 -3.70
N GLU A 239 19.97 -4.95 -3.45
CA GLU A 239 19.75 -4.42 -2.10
C GLU A 239 18.41 -4.89 -1.54
N VAL A 240 17.33 -4.82 -2.34
CA VAL A 240 16.00 -5.34 -1.95
C VAL A 240 16.03 -6.84 -1.69
N LEU A 241 16.77 -7.63 -2.51
CA LEU A 241 16.99 -9.05 -2.26
C LEU A 241 17.58 -9.30 -0.86
N ARG A 242 18.65 -8.58 -0.51
CA ARG A 242 19.25 -8.64 0.83
C ARG A 242 18.26 -8.23 1.91
N ASP A 243 17.51 -7.16 1.70
CA ASP A 243 16.57 -6.61 2.68
C ASP A 243 15.41 -7.59 2.96
N VAL A 244 14.87 -8.25 1.94
CA VAL A 244 13.83 -9.29 2.11
C VAL A 244 14.38 -10.52 2.83
N LEU A 245 15.59 -10.98 2.52
CA LEU A 245 16.21 -12.08 3.27
C LEU A 245 16.45 -11.71 4.75
N LEU A 246 16.85 -10.47 5.01
CA LEU A 246 17.00 -9.96 6.38
C LEU A 246 15.65 -9.93 7.10
N ASP A 247 14.59 -9.48 6.42
CA ASP A 247 13.26 -9.38 6.98
C ASP A 247 12.65 -10.75 7.32
N LEU A 248 12.76 -11.71 6.40
CA LEU A 248 12.33 -13.09 6.64
C LEU A 248 13.10 -13.73 7.81
N ALA A 249 14.41 -13.50 7.91
CA ALA A 249 15.26 -14.06 8.95
C ALA A 249 14.93 -13.55 10.36
N GLN A 250 14.51 -12.28 10.48
CA GLN A 250 14.26 -11.67 11.78
C GLN A 250 12.80 -11.77 12.24
N THR A 251 11.86 -12.03 11.33
CA THR A 251 10.43 -11.93 11.64
C THR A 251 9.97 -13.18 12.38
N GLU A 252 9.66 -13.03 13.66
CA GLU A 252 9.17 -14.13 14.51
C GLU A 252 7.75 -14.58 14.13
N LEU A 253 7.38 -15.81 14.48
CA LEU A 253 6.01 -16.33 14.31
C LEU A 253 5.01 -15.67 15.26
N ASP A 254 5.48 -15.24 16.44
CA ASP A 254 4.66 -14.49 17.38
C ASP A 254 4.20 -13.18 16.75
N PHE A 255 2.88 -12.96 16.67
CA PHE A 255 2.32 -11.80 15.98
C PHE A 255 2.80 -10.47 16.57
N GLU A 256 2.87 -10.34 17.91
CA GLU A 256 3.25 -9.07 18.54
C GLU A 256 4.72 -8.71 18.26
N ILE A 257 5.60 -9.70 18.29
CA ILE A 257 7.03 -9.52 18.05
C ILE A 257 7.32 -9.41 16.54
N GLY A 258 6.77 -10.34 15.75
CA GLY A 258 6.94 -10.44 14.31
C GLY A 258 6.43 -9.22 13.57
N LEU A 259 5.24 -8.71 13.91
CA LEU A 259 4.69 -7.50 13.28
C LEU A 259 5.63 -6.30 13.44
N ARG A 260 6.26 -6.16 14.61
CA ARG A 260 7.24 -5.09 14.86
C ARG A 260 8.52 -5.29 14.04
N GLN A 261 9.05 -6.50 13.98
CA GLN A 261 10.29 -6.80 13.26
C GLN A 261 10.12 -6.55 11.76
N PHE A 262 9.05 -7.11 11.19
CA PHE A 262 8.61 -6.92 9.81
C PHE A 262 8.59 -5.44 9.41
N TRP A 263 7.94 -4.60 10.22
CA TRP A 263 7.77 -3.18 9.91
C TRP A 263 9.09 -2.39 9.89
N ASN A 264 10.08 -2.78 10.71
CA ASN A 264 11.31 -2.00 10.85
C ASN A 264 12.23 -2.11 9.63
N VAL A 265 12.37 -3.30 9.03
CA VAL A 265 13.19 -3.45 7.82
C VAL A 265 12.44 -2.95 6.60
N ARG A 266 11.13 -3.22 6.52
CA ARG A 266 10.27 -2.75 5.42
C ARG A 266 10.34 -1.23 5.22
N ASP A 267 10.07 -0.44 6.26
CA ASP A 267 10.03 1.02 6.13
C ASP A 267 11.40 1.66 5.87
N VAL A 268 12.47 1.05 6.38
CA VAL A 268 13.85 1.46 6.08
C VAL A 268 14.17 1.21 4.60
N SER A 269 13.83 0.02 4.09
CA SER A 269 14.04 -0.30 2.67
C SER A 269 13.20 0.61 1.77
N MET A 270 11.96 0.91 2.14
CA MET A 270 11.14 1.89 1.40
C MET A 270 11.75 3.28 1.38
N ALA A 271 12.26 3.78 2.52
CA ALA A 271 12.91 5.09 2.57
C ALA A 271 14.16 5.13 1.66
N GLN A 272 14.92 4.04 1.61
CA GLN A 272 16.06 3.90 0.72
C GLN A 272 15.64 3.84 -0.75
N SER A 273 14.54 3.18 -1.08
CA SER A 273 13.95 3.18 -2.43
C SER A 273 13.53 4.59 -2.85
N VAL A 274 12.84 5.35 -1.98
CA VAL A 274 12.48 6.76 -2.25
C VAL A 274 13.75 7.60 -2.45
N ARG A 275 14.77 7.41 -1.62
CA ARG A 275 16.05 8.11 -1.76
C ARG A 275 16.71 7.79 -3.10
N TRP A 276 16.76 6.52 -3.48
CA TRP A 276 17.29 6.06 -4.76
C TRP A 276 16.54 6.66 -5.96
N ILE A 277 15.20 6.70 -5.92
CA ILE A 277 14.37 7.36 -6.95
C ILE A 277 14.76 8.83 -7.09
N ARG A 278 14.88 9.57 -5.98
CA ARG A 278 15.23 10.98 -6.02
C ARG A 278 16.65 11.24 -6.53
N GLU A 279 17.60 10.36 -6.22
CA GLU A 279 18.96 10.45 -6.77
C GLU A 279 19.00 10.18 -8.27
N ARG A 280 18.16 9.26 -8.77
CA ARG A 280 18.05 8.95 -10.20
C ARG A 280 17.40 10.09 -10.98
N GLU A 281 16.32 10.66 -10.46
CA GLU A 281 15.53 11.71 -11.16
C GLU A 281 16.07 13.12 -10.92
N GLY A 282 16.89 13.29 -9.89
CA GLY A 282 17.36 14.59 -9.42
C GLY A 282 16.43 15.20 -8.37
N PHE A 283 17.01 15.88 -7.39
CA PHE A 283 16.27 16.43 -6.24
C PHE A 283 15.31 17.56 -6.61
N ASP A 284 15.50 18.20 -7.77
CA ASP A 284 14.61 19.23 -8.32
C ASP A 284 13.34 18.64 -8.97
N ALA A 285 13.32 17.34 -9.28
CA ALA A 285 12.15 16.68 -9.83
C ALA A 285 11.05 16.61 -8.76
N GLY A 286 9.85 17.09 -9.10
CA GLY A 286 8.69 16.95 -8.23
C GLY A 286 8.18 15.50 -8.20
N VAL A 287 8.00 14.97 -6.99
CA VAL A 287 7.57 13.61 -6.68
C VAL A 287 6.24 13.63 -5.91
N VAL A 288 5.26 12.83 -6.34
CA VAL A 288 4.09 12.49 -5.54
C VAL A 288 4.22 11.05 -5.06
N ILE A 289 4.06 10.82 -3.76
CA ILE A 289 4.14 9.49 -3.14
C ILE A 289 2.76 9.11 -2.63
N GLY A 290 2.25 7.93 -2.99
CA GLY A 290 1.04 7.34 -2.44
C GLY A 290 1.36 6.11 -1.59
N ALA A 291 1.02 6.17 -0.30
CA ALA A 291 1.21 5.06 0.65
C ALA A 291 0.23 5.15 1.81
N HIS A 292 0.07 4.07 2.56
CA HIS A 292 -0.72 4.05 3.78
C HIS A 292 -0.20 5.04 4.83
N ASN A 293 -1.11 5.63 5.60
CA ASN A 293 -0.79 6.64 6.61
C ASN A 293 0.34 6.20 7.56
N THR A 294 0.33 4.92 7.97
CA THR A 294 1.34 4.32 8.86
C THR A 294 2.76 4.39 8.31
N HIS A 295 2.95 4.36 6.99
CA HIS A 295 4.27 4.47 6.36
C HIS A 295 4.71 5.93 6.16
N LEU A 296 3.79 6.89 6.24
CA LEU A 296 4.06 8.29 5.93
C LEU A 296 4.18 9.20 7.16
N GLN A 297 3.38 8.95 8.20
CA GLN A 297 3.25 9.86 9.34
C GLN A 297 4.60 10.19 9.99
N HIS A 298 4.78 11.43 10.45
CA HIS A 298 5.98 11.87 11.17
C HIS A 298 6.04 11.46 12.64
N HIS A 299 4.97 10.87 13.14
CA HIS A 299 4.86 10.40 14.51
C HIS A 299 5.10 8.89 14.55
N PRO A 300 5.73 8.33 15.60
CA PRO A 300 6.03 6.89 15.58
C PRO A 300 4.75 6.05 15.62
N VAL A 301 4.76 4.93 14.90
CA VAL A 301 3.62 4.05 14.75
C VAL A 301 3.54 3.13 15.97
N ARG A 302 2.68 3.48 16.93
CA ARG A 302 2.73 2.93 18.30
C ARG A 302 2.36 1.47 18.37
N VAL A 303 1.36 1.04 17.61
CA VAL A 303 0.90 -0.37 17.60
C VAL A 303 2.01 -1.27 17.05
N GLN A 304 2.68 -0.85 15.98
CA GLN A 304 3.80 -1.55 15.35
C GLN A 304 5.12 -1.36 16.12
N ARG A 305 5.19 -0.41 17.07
CA ARG A 305 6.42 0.02 17.76
C ARG A 305 7.58 0.27 16.78
N ALA A 306 7.24 0.92 15.67
CA ALA A 306 8.11 1.13 14.52
C ALA A 306 8.23 2.63 14.20
N THR A 307 9.29 2.95 13.46
CA THR A 307 9.45 4.26 12.81
C THR A 307 8.92 4.11 11.39
N SER A 308 8.01 5.01 10.99
CA SER A 308 7.50 5.02 9.62
C SER A 308 8.61 5.36 8.62
N MET A 309 8.40 5.01 7.36
CA MET A 309 9.27 5.41 6.25
C MET A 309 9.42 6.93 6.20
N GLY A 310 8.32 7.68 6.34
CA GLY A 310 8.33 9.15 6.35
C GLY A 310 9.14 9.75 7.49
N SER A 311 8.96 9.28 8.74
CA SER A 311 9.78 9.71 9.89
C SER A 311 11.26 9.35 9.70
N TYR A 312 11.55 8.13 9.25
CA TYR A 312 12.92 7.68 9.02
C TYR A 312 13.60 8.52 7.94
N TYR A 313 12.92 8.75 6.82
CA TYR A 313 13.42 9.55 5.71
C TYR A 313 13.76 10.97 6.17
N SER A 314 12.82 11.65 6.84
CA SER A 314 13.05 13.02 7.33
C SER A 314 14.21 13.10 8.32
N ALA A 315 14.34 12.12 9.22
CA ALA A 315 15.42 12.09 10.20
C ALA A 315 16.79 11.81 9.56
N GLN A 316 16.84 10.96 8.54
CA GLN A 316 18.09 10.51 7.93
C GLN A 316 18.58 11.41 6.78
N TYR A 317 17.67 11.96 5.99
CA TYR A 317 17.97 12.69 4.76
C TYR A 317 17.53 14.16 4.76
N GLY A 318 16.84 14.60 5.81
CA GLY A 318 16.18 15.90 5.89
C GLY A 318 14.73 15.85 5.36
N GLY A 319 13.92 16.82 5.80
CA GLY A 319 12.49 16.87 5.45
C GLY A 319 11.99 18.23 4.99
N ASP A 320 12.88 19.21 4.79
CA ASP A 320 12.49 20.59 4.46
C ASP A 320 11.80 20.71 3.09
N ASP A 321 11.99 19.74 2.20
CA ASP A 321 11.39 19.67 0.86
C ASP A 321 10.21 18.68 0.76
N LEU A 322 9.79 18.10 1.88
CA LEU A 322 8.70 17.12 1.98
C LEU A 322 7.42 17.76 2.54
N LEU A 323 6.27 17.33 2.03
CA LEU A 323 4.95 17.67 2.56
C LEU A 323 4.15 16.39 2.76
N PHE A 324 3.70 16.13 4.00
CA PHE A 324 2.95 14.93 4.34
C PHE A 324 1.47 15.26 4.57
N ILE A 325 0.63 14.70 3.71
CA ILE A 325 -0.82 14.85 3.72
C ILE A 325 -1.42 13.55 4.26
N GLY A 326 -1.85 13.58 5.52
CA GLY A 326 -2.63 12.50 6.11
C GLY A 326 -4.04 12.49 5.56
N THR A 327 -4.67 11.33 5.54
CA THR A 327 -6.08 11.19 5.17
C THR A 327 -6.89 10.62 6.33
N ALA A 328 -8.13 11.05 6.49
CA ALA A 328 -9.03 10.52 7.51
C ALA A 328 -10.49 10.51 7.04
N SER A 329 -11.32 9.67 7.64
CA SER A 329 -12.76 9.65 7.38
C SER A 329 -13.64 9.60 8.63
N GLU A 330 -14.88 10.10 8.55
CA GLU A 330 -15.87 9.89 9.62
C GLU A 330 -16.22 8.40 9.71
N ARG A 331 -16.83 7.88 8.64
CA ARG A 331 -17.33 6.51 8.59
C ARG A 331 -16.19 5.53 8.31
N SER A 332 -16.27 4.35 8.94
CA SER A 332 -15.36 3.25 8.59
C SER A 332 -15.69 2.77 7.18
N VAL A 333 -14.82 1.94 6.59
CA VAL A 333 -15.16 1.25 5.34
C VAL A 333 -16.41 0.34 5.47
N LYS A 334 -16.79 -0.03 6.72
CA LYS A 334 -18.03 -0.75 7.01
C LYS A 334 -19.25 0.15 7.20
N GLY A 335 -19.06 1.48 7.24
CA GLY A 335 -20.10 2.45 7.56
C GLY A 335 -20.24 2.79 9.05
N ASP A 336 -19.36 2.26 9.92
CA ASP A 336 -19.45 2.50 11.37
C ASP A 336 -19.13 3.95 11.74
N ASP A 337 -19.85 4.47 12.73
CA ASP A 337 -19.52 5.73 13.39
C ASP A 337 -18.07 5.73 13.94
N PRO A 338 -17.40 6.89 13.94
CA PRO A 338 -16.12 7.04 14.62
C PRO A 338 -16.32 6.87 16.14
N ARG A 339 -15.29 6.35 16.83
CA ARG A 339 -15.31 6.32 18.29
C ARG A 339 -15.41 7.74 18.85
N PRO A 340 -16.19 8.04 19.89
CA PRO A 340 -16.32 9.40 20.41
C PRO A 340 -15.01 10.04 20.90
N ASP A 341 -14.01 9.23 21.27
CA ASP A 341 -12.71 9.67 21.79
C ASP A 341 -11.61 9.79 20.72
N CYS A 342 -11.91 9.49 19.45
CA CYS A 342 -10.93 9.51 18.37
C CYS A 342 -10.80 10.88 17.69
N ASN A 343 -9.70 11.09 16.97
CA ASN A 343 -9.47 12.30 16.18
C ASN A 343 -10.60 12.53 15.14
N GLN A 344 -11.03 11.45 14.46
CA GLN A 344 -12.07 11.49 13.42
C GLN A 344 -13.42 12.02 13.94
N ALA A 345 -13.77 11.76 15.20
CA ALA A 345 -15.01 12.27 15.79
C ALA A 345 -15.02 13.80 15.92
N VAL A 346 -13.84 14.41 16.11
CA VAL A 346 -13.70 15.87 16.08
C VAL A 346 -13.64 16.36 14.63
N TYR A 347 -12.88 15.69 13.76
CA TYR A 347 -12.79 16.06 12.33
C TYR A 347 -14.17 16.10 11.63
N ALA A 348 -15.06 15.18 11.97
CA ALA A 348 -16.43 15.10 11.43
C ALA A 348 -17.31 16.32 11.76
N GLN A 349 -16.94 17.10 12.78
CA GLN A 349 -17.68 18.29 13.23
C GLN A 349 -17.21 19.60 12.59
N VAL A 350 -16.19 19.57 11.73
CA VAL A 350 -15.67 20.76 11.03
C VAL A 350 -16.73 21.30 10.07
N GLY A 351 -17.47 20.45 9.36
CA GLY A 351 -18.67 20.85 8.62
C GLY A 351 -18.76 20.21 7.23
N PRO A 352 -17.87 20.56 6.29
CA PRO A 352 -17.91 20.03 4.93
C PRO A 352 -17.77 18.50 4.88
N ASP A 353 -18.38 17.87 3.87
CA ASP A 353 -18.27 16.42 3.65
C ASP A 353 -16.88 16.01 3.17
N CYS A 354 -16.19 16.90 2.47
CA CYS A 354 -14.78 16.76 2.14
C CYS A 354 -14.08 18.10 2.31
N TYR A 355 -12.90 18.09 2.95
CA TYR A 355 -12.09 19.29 3.10
C TYR A 355 -10.60 18.98 3.22
N PHE A 356 -9.81 20.00 2.93
CA PHE A 356 -8.38 20.05 3.18
C PHE A 356 -8.09 20.99 4.35
N LEU A 357 -7.11 20.64 5.18
CA LEU A 357 -6.65 21.45 6.31
C LEU A 357 -5.13 21.51 6.32
N ASP A 358 -4.57 22.71 6.18
CA ASP A 358 -3.13 22.95 6.42
C ASP A 358 -2.87 23.11 7.92
N MET A 359 -2.40 22.04 8.56
CA MET A 359 -2.18 22.01 10.00
C MET A 359 -0.98 22.87 10.42
N ARG A 360 -0.08 23.21 9.51
CA ARG A 360 1.06 24.12 9.76
C ARG A 360 0.62 25.55 10.06
N THR A 361 -0.60 25.92 9.67
CA THR A 361 -1.20 27.23 9.95
C THR A 361 -1.87 27.31 11.33
N ALA A 362 -1.90 26.21 12.08
CA ALA A 362 -2.48 26.18 13.41
C ALA A 362 -1.72 27.08 14.39
N PRO A 363 -2.40 27.70 15.38
CA PRO A 363 -1.73 28.39 16.47
C PRO A 363 -0.72 27.47 17.15
N THR A 364 0.53 27.95 17.32
CA THR A 364 1.63 27.19 17.93
C THR A 364 1.60 27.18 19.47
N ALA A 365 0.65 27.91 20.07
CA ALA A 365 0.41 27.93 21.50
C ALA A 365 -1.09 28.01 21.83
N GLY A 366 -1.44 27.72 23.09
CA GLY A 366 -2.82 27.77 23.56
C GLY A 366 -3.62 26.49 23.27
N PRO A 367 -4.96 26.53 23.40
CA PRO A 367 -5.78 25.33 23.37
C PRO A 367 -5.74 24.53 22.07
N VAL A 368 -5.54 25.18 20.90
CA VAL A 368 -5.42 24.47 19.61
C VAL A 368 -4.12 23.66 19.55
N ALA A 369 -2.97 24.29 19.88
CA ALA A 369 -1.69 23.61 19.97
C ALA A 369 -1.73 22.44 20.97
N GLN A 370 -2.36 22.67 22.14
CA GLN A 370 -2.56 21.63 23.14
C GLN A 370 -3.38 20.47 22.60
N TRP A 371 -4.50 20.74 21.91
CA TRP A 371 -5.31 19.70 21.29
C TRP A 371 -4.51 18.86 20.28
N LEU A 372 -3.75 19.53 19.41
CA LEU A 372 -2.91 18.92 18.38
C LEU A 372 -1.74 18.11 18.92
N SER A 373 -1.27 18.41 20.14
CA SER A 373 -0.16 17.74 20.81
C SER A 373 -0.54 16.47 21.57
N VAL A 374 -1.83 16.11 21.60
CA VAL A 374 -2.34 14.96 22.36
C VAL A 374 -2.50 13.77 21.43
N GLU A 375 -1.98 12.61 21.84
CA GLU A 375 -2.27 11.34 21.19
C GLU A 375 -3.72 10.92 21.48
N ARG A 376 -4.46 10.62 20.41
CA ARG A 376 -5.81 10.05 20.50
C ARG A 376 -5.92 8.83 19.58
N PRO A 377 -6.88 7.92 19.82
CA PRO A 377 -7.22 6.92 18.83
C PRO A 377 -7.45 7.56 17.46
N ASP A 378 -6.87 6.96 16.44
CA ASP A 378 -6.99 7.35 15.05
C ASP A 378 -7.17 6.07 14.23
N ARG A 379 -8.21 6.04 13.38
CA ARG A 379 -8.56 4.86 12.60
C ARG A 379 -7.55 4.62 11.48
N SER A 380 -7.05 3.39 11.43
CA SER A 380 -6.06 2.87 10.49
C SER A 380 -6.54 1.50 10.02
N ASN A 381 -6.93 1.38 8.76
CA ASN A 381 -7.78 0.30 8.26
C ASN A 381 -9.05 0.16 9.13
N LEU A 382 -9.21 -1.00 9.77
CA LEU A 382 -10.33 -1.32 10.67
C LEU A 382 -9.98 -1.20 12.16
N ARG A 383 -8.73 -0.82 12.47
CA ARG A 383 -8.22 -0.70 13.84
C ARG A 383 -8.05 0.76 14.24
N TYR A 384 -7.79 0.97 15.52
CA TYR A 384 -7.35 2.27 16.03
C TYR A 384 -5.93 2.16 16.55
N GLN A 385 -5.14 3.20 16.30
CA GLN A 385 -3.84 3.41 16.91
C GLN A 385 -3.74 4.83 17.46
N PRO A 386 -2.94 5.06 18.51
CA PRO A 386 -2.76 6.41 19.03
C PRO A 386 -1.91 7.25 18.06
N VAL A 387 -2.45 8.38 17.62
CA VAL A 387 -1.80 9.35 16.73
C VAL A 387 -1.89 10.75 17.34
N CYS A 388 -0.75 11.44 17.37
CA CYS A 388 -0.67 12.86 17.69
C CYS A 388 -0.79 13.65 16.38
N ALA A 389 -2.00 14.14 16.05
CA ALA A 389 -2.30 14.67 14.73
C ALA A 389 -1.35 15.81 14.30
N GLY A 390 -1.05 16.75 15.21
CA GLY A 390 -0.15 17.87 14.91
C GLY A 390 1.33 17.51 14.80
N ALA A 391 1.72 16.31 15.25
CA ALA A 391 3.09 15.80 15.07
C ALA A 391 3.18 14.80 13.90
N ALA A 392 2.06 14.19 13.50
CA ALA A 392 2.01 13.18 12.46
C ALA A 392 1.94 13.78 11.05
N TRP A 393 1.26 14.93 10.88
CA TRP A 393 0.86 15.44 9.58
C TRP A 393 1.13 16.93 9.42
N ASP A 394 1.61 17.34 8.25
CA ASP A 394 1.62 18.75 7.85
C ASP A 394 0.22 19.21 7.46
N CYS A 395 -0.51 18.34 6.77
CA CYS A 395 -1.83 18.62 6.23
C CYS A 395 -2.74 17.40 6.36
N LEU A 396 -4.04 17.63 6.31
CA LEU A 396 -5.07 16.59 6.38
C LEU A 396 -6.08 16.74 5.24
N ILE A 397 -6.41 15.65 4.58
CA ILE A 397 -7.62 15.52 3.76
C ILE A 397 -8.63 14.68 4.55
N PHE A 398 -9.85 15.19 4.65
CA PHE A 398 -10.95 14.51 5.32
C PHE A 398 -12.09 14.18 4.36
N HIS A 399 -12.73 13.03 4.57
CA HIS A 399 -13.98 12.62 3.91
C HIS A 399 -15.01 12.11 4.91
N ARG A 400 -16.29 12.47 4.75
CA ARG A 400 -17.35 11.95 5.62
C ARG A 400 -17.61 10.46 5.33
N THR A 401 -17.69 10.12 4.06
CA THR A 401 -17.98 8.77 3.58
C THR A 401 -16.94 8.36 2.57
N LEU A 402 -16.68 7.06 2.50
CA LEU A 402 -15.75 6.45 1.56
C LEU A 402 -16.47 5.33 0.83
N ARG A 403 -15.96 4.95 -0.34
CA ARG A 403 -16.40 3.73 -1.04
C ARG A 403 -15.20 2.92 -1.50
N ILE A 404 -15.42 1.63 -1.70
CA ILE A 404 -14.44 0.78 -2.38
C ILE A 404 -14.17 1.32 -3.78
N GLY A 405 -12.90 1.28 -4.18
CA GLY A 405 -12.44 1.66 -5.51
C GLY A 405 -13.18 0.91 -6.61
N ASP A 406 -13.26 1.52 -7.78
CA ASP A 406 -13.86 0.87 -8.93
C ASP A 406 -12.91 -0.21 -9.45
N VAL A 407 -13.38 -1.47 -9.51
CA VAL A 407 -12.56 -2.62 -9.89
C VAL A 407 -12.56 -2.85 -11.39
N GLU A 408 -11.36 -2.89 -11.98
CA GLU A 408 -11.08 -3.40 -13.32
C GLU A 408 -10.39 -4.77 -13.18
N LEU A 409 -11.16 -5.86 -13.20
CA LEU A 409 -10.62 -7.22 -13.02
C LEU A 409 -9.65 -7.57 -14.17
N PRO A 410 -8.38 -7.87 -13.89
CA PRO A 410 -7.44 -8.37 -14.89
C PRO A 410 -7.94 -9.65 -15.55
N GLY A 411 -7.53 -9.91 -16.79
CA GLY A 411 -7.99 -11.06 -17.57
C GLY A 411 -7.84 -12.41 -16.86
N TYR A 412 -6.80 -12.59 -16.04
CA TYR A 412 -6.57 -13.82 -15.27
C TYR A 412 -7.57 -14.02 -14.11
N LEU A 413 -8.31 -12.98 -13.68
CA LEU A 413 -9.37 -13.07 -12.67
C LEU A 413 -10.77 -13.15 -13.28
N GLN A 414 -10.91 -12.82 -14.56
CA GLN A 414 -12.20 -12.86 -15.25
C GLN A 414 -12.66 -14.32 -15.42
N ALA A 415 -13.91 -14.58 -15.04
CA ALA A 415 -14.58 -15.84 -15.28
C ALA A 415 -16.04 -15.60 -15.70
N LYS A 416 -16.62 -16.53 -16.45
CA LYS A 416 -18.06 -16.52 -16.71
C LYS A 416 -18.80 -17.01 -15.48
N SER A 417 -19.91 -16.36 -15.16
CA SER A 417 -20.76 -16.77 -14.04
C SER A 417 -21.47 -18.09 -14.36
N ALA A 418 -21.40 -19.03 -13.43
CA ALA A 418 -22.17 -20.25 -13.40
C ALA A 418 -23.38 -20.09 -12.47
N ARG A 419 -24.47 -20.80 -12.77
CA ARG A 419 -25.64 -20.85 -11.90
C ARG A 419 -25.37 -21.78 -10.72
N LEU A 420 -25.56 -21.28 -9.51
CA LEU A 420 -25.49 -22.07 -8.28
C LEU A 420 -26.71 -23.01 -8.18
N SER A 421 -26.46 -24.29 -7.89
CA SER A 421 -27.50 -25.22 -7.45
C SER A 421 -27.86 -24.99 -5.97
N ALA A 422 -29.02 -25.47 -5.53
CA ALA A 422 -29.40 -25.38 -4.11
C ALA A 422 -28.40 -26.10 -3.20
N GLU A 423 -27.89 -27.25 -3.63
CA GLU A 423 -26.86 -28.00 -2.91
C GLU A 423 -25.54 -27.22 -2.82
N GLN A 424 -25.13 -26.53 -3.88
CA GLN A 424 -23.93 -25.70 -3.87
C GLN A 424 -24.08 -24.47 -2.96
N LEU A 425 -25.26 -23.86 -2.92
CA LEU A 425 -25.57 -22.78 -1.98
C LEU A 425 -25.44 -23.29 -0.54
N ASP A 426 -26.13 -24.37 -0.21
CA ASP A 426 -26.16 -24.90 1.16
C ASP A 426 -24.80 -25.43 1.61
N ALA A 427 -24.00 -26.00 0.68
CA ALA A 427 -22.71 -26.58 0.98
C ALA A 427 -21.66 -25.56 1.44
N VAL A 428 -21.81 -24.26 1.13
CA VAL A 428 -20.82 -23.22 1.45
C VAL A 428 -21.29 -22.24 2.55
N ILE A 429 -22.55 -22.34 3.01
CA ILE A 429 -23.07 -21.53 4.12
C ILE A 429 -22.32 -21.90 5.42
N GLY A 430 -21.88 -20.87 6.15
CA GLY A 430 -21.15 -21.07 7.40
C GLY A 430 -20.37 -19.84 7.83
N ARG A 431 -19.91 -19.87 9.07
CA ARG A 431 -18.86 -18.99 9.58
C ARG A 431 -17.50 -19.64 9.38
N TYR A 432 -16.57 -18.91 8.82
CA TYR A 432 -15.21 -19.34 8.54
C TYR A 432 -14.19 -18.51 9.32
N GLU A 433 -13.19 -19.21 9.86
CA GLU A 433 -11.99 -18.63 10.46
C GLU A 433 -10.85 -18.77 9.45
N ILE A 434 -10.29 -17.64 9.00
CA ILE A 434 -9.20 -17.57 8.02
C ILE A 434 -7.96 -16.98 8.68
N LEU A 435 -6.84 -17.68 8.53
CA LEU A 435 -5.53 -17.21 8.95
C LEU A 435 -5.00 -16.25 7.89
N GLY A 436 -4.92 -14.98 8.24
CA GLY A 436 -4.40 -13.90 7.40
C GLY A 436 -2.90 -13.67 7.56
N PHE A 437 -2.45 -12.52 7.05
CA PHE A 437 -1.04 -12.10 7.17
C PHE A 437 -0.57 -12.12 8.63
N LEU A 438 0.64 -12.64 8.87
CA LEU A 438 1.20 -12.89 10.21
C LEU A 438 0.28 -13.73 11.14
N ALA A 439 -0.52 -14.66 10.57
CA ALA A 439 -1.49 -15.49 11.29
C ALA A 439 -2.58 -14.69 12.02
N ALA A 440 -2.89 -13.48 11.55
CA ALA A 440 -4.02 -12.73 12.05
C ALA A 440 -5.32 -13.52 11.84
N LEU A 441 -6.11 -13.71 12.90
CA LEU A 441 -7.39 -14.40 12.80
C LEU A 441 -8.44 -13.48 12.17
N ASN A 442 -9.06 -13.92 11.09
CA ASN A 442 -10.14 -13.20 10.42
C ASN A 442 -11.40 -14.05 10.31
N THR A 443 -12.55 -13.42 10.42
CA THR A 443 -13.86 -14.11 10.38
C THR A 443 -14.68 -13.69 9.17
N LEU A 444 -15.12 -14.68 8.39
CA LEU A 444 -15.96 -14.52 7.21
C LEU A 444 -17.27 -15.29 7.38
N ASP A 445 -18.40 -14.60 7.39
CA ASP A 445 -19.71 -15.23 7.37
C ASP A 445 -20.20 -15.37 5.92
N ILE A 446 -20.65 -16.56 5.55
CA ILE A 446 -21.29 -16.86 4.26
C ILE A 446 -22.72 -17.32 4.53
N TYR A 447 -23.70 -16.65 3.95
CA TYR A 447 -25.12 -16.97 4.12
C TYR A 447 -25.93 -16.63 2.87
N ARG A 448 -27.18 -17.07 2.85
CA ARG A 448 -28.11 -16.84 1.75
C ARG A 448 -28.95 -15.60 2.02
N ARG A 449 -29.08 -14.74 1.00
CA ARG A 449 -30.08 -13.66 0.94
C ARG A 449 -30.83 -13.82 -0.38
N ASP A 450 -32.10 -14.21 -0.30
CA ASP A 450 -32.92 -14.59 -1.46
C ASP A 450 -32.27 -15.68 -2.31
N ASP A 451 -31.93 -15.42 -3.57
CA ASP A 451 -31.23 -16.35 -4.47
C ASP A 451 -29.72 -16.06 -4.61
N ALA A 452 -29.20 -15.11 -3.82
CA ALA A 452 -27.80 -14.75 -3.80
C ALA A 452 -27.07 -15.37 -2.60
N LEU A 453 -25.78 -15.63 -2.80
CA LEU A 453 -24.86 -15.96 -1.73
C LEU A 453 -24.16 -14.67 -1.29
N VAL A 454 -24.22 -14.38 0.01
CA VAL A 454 -23.68 -13.16 0.60
C VAL A 454 -22.53 -13.53 1.51
N SER A 455 -21.47 -12.75 1.41
CA SER A 455 -20.34 -12.76 2.32
C SER A 455 -20.39 -11.55 3.24
N ASN A 456 -19.94 -11.69 4.49
CA ASN A 456 -19.78 -10.57 5.42
C ASN A 456 -18.50 -10.75 6.25
N GLY A 457 -17.51 -9.89 6.02
CA GLY A 457 -16.27 -9.86 6.79
C GLY A 457 -16.47 -9.24 8.18
N ARG A 458 -16.51 -10.07 9.22
CA ARG A 458 -16.79 -9.63 10.59
C ARG A 458 -15.58 -9.00 11.27
N ASP A 459 -14.49 -9.74 11.31
CA ASP A 459 -13.25 -9.33 11.97
C ASP A 459 -12.09 -9.47 10.99
N ASP A 460 -12.13 -8.77 9.85
CA ASP A 460 -10.89 -8.63 9.07
C ASP A 460 -10.01 -7.61 9.80
N THR A 461 -8.94 -8.10 10.42
CA THR A 461 -8.08 -7.25 11.20
C THR A 461 -7.06 -6.49 10.33
N SER A 462 -6.87 -6.92 9.09
CA SER A 462 -6.08 -6.26 8.05
C SER A 462 -6.93 -5.30 7.21
N GLY A 463 -8.18 -5.68 6.93
CA GLY A 463 -9.06 -5.01 5.97
C GLY A 463 -8.71 -5.32 4.52
N GLU A 464 -7.87 -6.34 4.28
CA GLU A 464 -7.21 -6.57 3.01
C GLU A 464 -7.62 -7.87 2.30
N LEU A 465 -8.10 -8.89 3.03
CA LEU A 465 -8.29 -10.24 2.47
C LEU A 465 -9.62 -10.39 1.73
N PHE A 466 -10.67 -9.78 2.26
CA PHE A 466 -12.03 -9.85 1.71
C PHE A 466 -12.81 -8.60 2.12
N PRO A 467 -13.92 -8.29 1.44
CA PRO A 467 -14.76 -7.15 1.81
C PRO A 467 -15.17 -7.21 3.28
N PRO A 468 -14.89 -6.16 4.07
CA PRO A 468 -15.21 -6.13 5.50
C PRO A 468 -16.68 -5.80 5.78
N PHE A 469 -17.55 -5.98 4.78
CA PHE A 469 -18.97 -5.63 4.80
C PHE A 469 -19.74 -6.65 3.95
N GLU A 470 -21.07 -6.56 3.97
CA GLU A 470 -21.91 -7.44 3.16
C GLU A 470 -21.68 -7.24 1.66
N CYS A 471 -21.27 -8.30 0.98
CA CYS A 471 -21.13 -8.30 -0.47
C CYS A 471 -21.58 -9.63 -1.06
N ASP A 472 -22.29 -9.56 -2.18
CA ASP A 472 -22.66 -10.74 -2.95
C ASP A 472 -21.41 -11.40 -3.52
N ILE A 473 -21.41 -12.73 -3.51
CA ILE A 473 -20.39 -13.58 -4.14
C ILE A 473 -21.03 -14.49 -5.19
N TRP A 474 -20.30 -14.75 -6.26
CA TRP A 474 -20.78 -15.51 -7.40
C TRP A 474 -19.81 -16.64 -7.77
N LEU A 475 -20.34 -17.71 -8.35
CA LEU A 475 -19.57 -18.88 -8.80
C LEU A 475 -19.13 -18.70 -10.25
N GLY A 476 -17.85 -18.90 -10.54
CA GLY A 476 -17.33 -19.00 -11.90
C GLY A 476 -17.50 -20.39 -12.50
N GLU A 477 -17.52 -20.48 -13.83
CA GLU A 477 -17.48 -21.76 -14.58
C GLU A 477 -16.24 -22.61 -14.25
N ASP A 478 -15.20 -22.01 -13.66
CA ASP A 478 -14.00 -22.68 -13.16
C ASP A 478 -14.16 -23.28 -11.76
N GLY A 479 -15.34 -23.19 -11.15
CA GLY A 479 -15.65 -23.75 -9.84
C GLY A 479 -15.23 -22.88 -8.66
N LYS A 480 -14.70 -21.69 -8.90
CA LYS A 480 -14.23 -20.76 -7.86
C LYS A 480 -15.22 -19.62 -7.62
N PHE A 481 -15.34 -19.18 -6.37
CA PHE A 481 -16.21 -18.08 -5.98
C PHE A 481 -15.45 -16.75 -5.99
N ARG A 482 -16.14 -15.65 -6.29
CA ARG A 482 -15.55 -14.32 -6.44
C ARG A 482 -16.48 -13.24 -5.93
N TRP A 483 -15.90 -12.10 -5.59
CA TRP A 483 -16.62 -10.83 -5.42
C TRP A 483 -16.64 -10.05 -6.73
N HIS A 484 -17.58 -9.12 -6.87
CA HIS A 484 -17.60 -8.20 -8.02
C HIS A 484 -16.66 -7.01 -7.85
N ASN A 485 -16.41 -6.61 -6.60
CA ASN A 485 -15.69 -5.41 -6.20
C ASN A 485 -14.46 -5.74 -5.34
N TRP A 486 -13.96 -6.97 -5.40
CA TRP A 486 -12.77 -7.39 -4.67
C TRP A 486 -11.93 -8.36 -5.51
N PRO A 487 -10.58 -8.25 -5.48
CA PRO A 487 -9.70 -9.05 -6.32
C PRO A 487 -9.53 -10.51 -5.90
N ALA A 488 -10.04 -10.87 -4.73
CA ALA A 488 -9.84 -12.20 -4.15
C ALA A 488 -10.67 -13.28 -4.84
N VAL A 489 -10.15 -14.50 -4.81
CA VAL A 489 -10.85 -15.71 -5.26
C VAL A 489 -11.00 -16.67 -4.10
N ILE A 490 -12.22 -17.17 -3.88
CA ILE A 490 -12.54 -18.11 -2.80
C ILE A 490 -12.70 -19.51 -3.38
N GLU A 491 -12.08 -20.49 -2.74
CA GLU A 491 -12.27 -21.90 -3.01
C GLU A 491 -12.77 -22.62 -1.75
N PHE A 492 -13.97 -23.19 -1.83
CA PHE A 492 -14.52 -24.05 -0.78
C PHE A 492 -14.17 -25.50 -1.11
N HIS A 493 -13.42 -26.14 -0.22
CA HIS A 493 -12.94 -27.49 -0.46
C HIS A 493 -14.03 -28.53 -0.21
N THR A 494 -13.99 -29.63 -0.97
CA THR A 494 -14.94 -30.75 -0.88
C THR A 494 -14.23 -32.07 -0.55
N GLY A 495 -15.00 -33.15 -0.34
CA GLY A 495 -14.44 -34.47 -0.03
C GLY A 495 -13.76 -34.52 1.34
N GLU A 496 -12.52 -35.00 1.39
CA GLU A 496 -11.75 -35.14 2.64
C GLU A 496 -11.40 -33.80 3.30
N ARG A 497 -11.39 -32.72 2.51
CA ARG A 497 -11.12 -31.34 2.97
C ARG A 497 -12.40 -30.53 3.14
N ALA A 498 -13.56 -31.19 3.19
CA ALA A 498 -14.84 -30.52 3.36
C ALA A 498 -14.85 -29.63 4.62
N GLY A 499 -15.24 -28.38 4.45
CA GLY A 499 -15.22 -27.36 5.50
C GLY A 499 -13.95 -26.50 5.53
N GLU A 500 -12.91 -26.85 4.78
CA GLU A 500 -11.79 -25.93 4.54
C GLU A 500 -12.15 -24.89 3.48
N VAL A 501 -11.55 -23.71 3.59
CA VAL A 501 -11.65 -22.63 2.60
C VAL A 501 -10.26 -22.09 2.28
N THR A 502 -10.06 -21.71 1.03
CA THR A 502 -8.88 -20.98 0.59
C THR A 502 -9.29 -19.65 0.00
N ILE A 503 -8.55 -18.60 0.34
CA ILE A 503 -8.69 -17.27 -0.26
C ILE A 503 -7.38 -16.96 -0.98
N ASP A 504 -7.43 -16.96 -2.31
CA ASP A 504 -6.32 -16.55 -3.17
C ASP A 504 -6.42 -15.04 -3.39
N MET A 505 -5.44 -14.31 -2.87
CA MET A 505 -5.27 -12.88 -3.07
C MET A 505 -4.16 -12.66 -4.09
N PRO A 506 -4.48 -12.27 -5.33
CA PRO A 506 -3.49 -12.12 -6.38
C PRO A 506 -2.34 -11.20 -5.99
N GLY A 507 -1.11 -11.70 -6.14
CA GLY A 507 0.12 -10.99 -5.78
C GLY A 507 0.45 -10.98 -4.28
N MET A 508 -0.49 -11.31 -3.38
CA MET A 508 -0.26 -11.38 -1.93
C MET A 508 0.08 -12.79 -1.46
N GLY A 509 -0.77 -13.76 -1.78
CA GLY A 509 -0.63 -15.12 -1.29
C GLY A 509 -1.94 -15.88 -1.18
N ILE A 510 -1.83 -17.11 -0.72
CA ILE A 510 -2.95 -18.03 -0.54
C ILE A 510 -3.20 -18.21 0.96
N TYR A 511 -4.38 -17.80 1.41
CA TYR A 511 -4.77 -17.86 2.81
C TYR A 511 -5.69 -19.03 3.08
N HIS A 512 -5.51 -19.67 4.23
CA HIS A 512 -6.21 -20.90 4.59
C HIS A 512 -7.17 -20.65 5.74
N GLY A 513 -8.33 -21.29 5.67
CA GLY A 513 -9.33 -21.21 6.72
C GLY A 513 -10.18 -22.46 6.84
N ARG A 514 -11.05 -22.46 7.84
CA ARG A 514 -11.97 -23.56 8.13
C ARG A 514 -13.31 -23.05 8.63
N ARG A 515 -14.37 -23.81 8.37
CA ARG A 515 -15.70 -23.57 8.93
C ARG A 515 -15.69 -23.86 10.42
N ILE A 516 -16.18 -22.92 11.22
CA ILE A 516 -16.24 -23.00 12.69
C ILE A 516 -17.68 -23.01 13.23
N GLY A 517 -18.69 -22.78 12.40
CA GLY A 517 -20.09 -22.83 12.83
C GLY A 517 -21.05 -22.21 11.82
N GLU A 518 -22.24 -21.86 12.31
CA GLU A 518 -23.27 -21.13 11.56
C GLU A 518 -22.88 -19.65 11.41
N PRO A 519 -23.27 -19.01 10.29
CA PRO A 519 -23.03 -17.58 10.09
C PRO A 519 -23.84 -16.74 11.08
N HIS A 520 -23.31 -15.58 11.48
CA HIS A 520 -24.09 -14.60 12.22
C HIS A 520 -24.83 -13.69 11.25
N ILE A 521 -26.16 -13.66 11.35
CA ILE A 521 -27.04 -12.80 10.54
C ILE A 521 -27.66 -11.80 11.51
N GLU A 522 -27.42 -10.51 11.29
CA GLU A 522 -27.98 -9.43 12.13
C GLU A 522 -29.39 -9.03 11.71
#